data_AF-A0A3B9WNZ8-F1
#
_entry.id   AF-A0A3B9WNZ8-F1
#
_cell.length_a   1.000
_cell.length_b   1.000
_cell.length_c   1.000
_cell.angle_alpha   90.00
_cell.angle_beta   90.00
_cell.angle_gamma   90.00
#
_symmetry.space_group_name_H-M   'P 1'
#
loop_
_entity.id
_entity.type
_entity.pdbx_description
1 polymer ?
#
loop_
_entity_poly.entity_id
_entity_poly.type
_entity_poly.pdbx_seq_one_letter_code
_entity_poly.pdbx_strand_id
1 'polypeptide(L)'
;LGAGNRANAQEADPFRTCFERDRDRILHASAFRRLAGKTQVFVFPQDHQRTRLTHALEVAQVATSVARALALNLALTEAIALGHDCGHGPGGHASEDALSPFVPQGFDHAVWGADVTLVPLNLCVETLDGIRNHSWSRPAPMTPEGEVVSWADRIAYVCHDFEDAAAAGIVTIDQLPEQVRTLCGTARSQQLRSFISSMITATASTGRIGMQPAQADALA
;
A
#
# COMPACT_ATOMS: atom_id res chain seq x y z
N LEU A 1 -23.72 2.47 -2.43
CA LEU A 1 -23.27 1.14 -2.87
C LEU A 1 -22.57 1.32 -4.21
N GLY A 2 -21.23 1.30 -4.23
CA GLY A 2 -20.47 1.51 -5.47
C GLY A 2 -20.57 0.28 -6.36
N ALA A 3 -21.18 0.42 -7.53
CA ALA A 3 -21.14 -0.61 -8.56
C ALA A 3 -19.75 -0.57 -9.20
N GLY A 4 -18.83 -1.42 -8.74
CA GLY A 4 -17.53 -1.61 -9.37
C GLY A 4 -17.67 -2.39 -10.68
N ASN A 5 -16.76 -2.15 -11.62
CA ASN A 5 -16.80 -2.75 -12.95
C ASN A 5 -15.90 -3.97 -13.04
N ARG A 6 -16.36 -5.11 -13.56
CA ARG A 6 -15.56 -6.35 -13.69
C ARG A 6 -15.41 -6.77 -15.14
N ALA A 7 -14.29 -7.40 -15.47
CA ALA A 7 -14.04 -7.92 -16.82
C ALA A 7 -15.04 -9.03 -17.20
N ASN A 8 -15.25 -10.00 -16.30
CA ASN A 8 -16.29 -11.01 -16.47
C ASN A 8 -17.50 -10.61 -15.63
N ALA A 9 -18.63 -10.37 -16.30
CA ALA A 9 -19.89 -10.05 -15.65
C ALA A 9 -20.30 -11.17 -14.69
N GLN A 10 -20.80 -10.77 -13.52
CA GLN A 10 -21.30 -11.69 -12.50
C GLN A 10 -22.55 -11.09 -11.88
N GLU A 11 -23.45 -11.95 -11.41
CA GLU A 11 -24.61 -11.49 -10.66
C GLU A 11 -24.18 -10.68 -9.44
N ALA A 12 -24.96 -9.65 -9.15
CA ALA A 12 -24.80 -8.83 -7.97
C ALA A 12 -25.01 -9.69 -6.72
N ASP A 13 -24.18 -9.48 -5.70
CA ASP A 13 -24.39 -10.12 -4.41
C ASP A 13 -25.46 -9.31 -3.64
N PRO A 14 -26.46 -9.97 -3.03
CA PRO A 14 -27.57 -9.28 -2.36
C PRO A 14 -27.16 -8.52 -1.10
N PHE A 15 -25.99 -8.81 -0.52
CA PHE A 15 -25.55 -8.26 0.76
C PHE A 15 -24.24 -7.50 0.69
N ARG A 16 -23.36 -7.85 -0.25
CA ARG A 16 -22.02 -7.26 -0.38
C ARG A 16 -21.89 -6.43 -1.64
N THR A 17 -21.22 -5.28 -1.50
CA THR A 17 -20.73 -4.48 -2.62
C THR A 17 -19.71 -5.24 -3.46
N CYS A 18 -19.46 -4.76 -4.67
CA CYS A 18 -18.39 -5.28 -5.51
C CYS A 18 -17.02 -5.23 -4.81
N PHE A 19 -16.70 -4.15 -4.09
CA PHE A 19 -15.39 -4.00 -3.47
C PHE A 19 -15.22 -4.83 -2.19
N GLU A 20 -16.30 -5.08 -1.44
CA GLU A 20 -16.25 -6.06 -0.33
C GLU A 20 -15.95 -7.46 -0.85
N ARG A 21 -16.54 -7.84 -1.99
CA ARG A 21 -16.22 -9.12 -2.65
C ARG A 21 -14.77 -9.18 -3.14
N ASP A 22 -14.21 -8.06 -3.61
CA ASP A 22 -12.80 -8.00 -4.03
C ASP A 22 -11.87 -8.22 -2.86
N ARG A 23 -12.08 -7.49 -1.76
CA ARG A 23 -11.35 -7.66 -0.52
C ARG A 23 -11.39 -9.12 -0.06
N ASP A 24 -12.58 -9.72 0.00
CA ASP A 24 -12.75 -11.10 0.44
C ASP A 24 -11.99 -12.08 -0.47
N ARG A 25 -12.01 -11.87 -1.80
CA ARG A 25 -11.27 -12.70 -2.77
C ARG A 25 -9.75 -12.59 -2.59
N ILE A 26 -9.24 -11.37 -2.37
CA ILE A 26 -7.81 -11.13 -2.13
C ILE A 26 -7.38 -11.84 -0.85
N LEU A 27 -8.11 -11.67 0.26
CA LEU A 27 -7.81 -12.30 1.55
C LEU A 27 -7.68 -13.83 1.46
N HIS A 28 -8.50 -14.48 0.64
CA HIS A 28 -8.48 -15.95 0.46
C HIS A 28 -7.51 -16.43 -0.63
N ALA A 29 -6.93 -15.52 -1.42
CA ALA A 29 -6.04 -15.87 -2.51
C ALA A 29 -4.72 -16.47 -2.00
N SER A 30 -4.15 -17.40 -2.77
CA SER A 30 -2.80 -17.90 -2.48
C SER A 30 -1.74 -16.81 -2.59
N ALA A 31 -1.95 -15.81 -3.46
CA ALA A 31 -1.03 -14.68 -3.63
C ALA A 31 -0.88 -13.87 -2.33
N PHE A 32 -2.00 -13.54 -1.67
CA PHE A 32 -2.01 -12.84 -0.38
C PHE A 32 -1.39 -13.70 0.73
N ARG A 33 -1.77 -14.98 0.83
CA ARG A 33 -1.17 -15.90 1.83
C ARG A 33 0.35 -16.04 1.68
N ARG A 34 0.87 -16.00 0.46
CA ARG A 34 2.33 -16.06 0.21
C ARG A 34 3.07 -14.83 0.72
N LEU A 35 2.41 -13.69 0.96
CA LEU A 35 3.06 -12.50 1.51
C LEU A 35 3.66 -12.77 2.90
N ALA A 36 3.12 -13.72 3.66
CA ALA A 36 3.67 -14.14 4.95
C ALA A 36 5.10 -14.72 4.84
N GLY A 37 5.44 -15.30 3.68
CA GLY A 37 6.77 -15.84 3.40
C GLY A 37 7.66 -14.88 2.59
N LYS A 38 7.19 -13.66 2.30
CA LYS A 38 7.96 -12.66 1.55
C LYS A 38 8.53 -11.61 2.50
N THR A 39 9.80 -11.31 2.26
CA THR A 39 10.63 -10.37 3.00
C THR A 39 10.19 -8.93 2.76
N GLN A 40 10.03 -8.15 3.83
CA GLN A 40 9.98 -6.69 3.78
C GLN A 40 11.32 -6.18 4.33
N VAL A 41 12.16 -5.58 3.49
CA VAL A 41 13.54 -5.12 3.79
C VAL A 41 14.57 -6.23 4.08
N PHE A 42 14.31 -7.15 5.02
CA PHE A 42 15.29 -8.17 5.43
C PHE A 42 15.09 -9.49 4.68
N VAL A 43 16.13 -9.98 4.00
CA VAL A 43 16.09 -11.19 3.14
C VAL A 43 15.73 -12.48 3.91
N PHE A 44 15.95 -12.53 5.21
CA PHE A 44 15.51 -13.60 6.10
C PHE A 44 15.02 -13.00 7.42
N PRO A 45 13.73 -12.61 7.51
CA PRO A 45 13.21 -12.04 8.74
C PRO A 45 13.30 -13.07 9.86
N GLN A 46 13.88 -12.69 10.99
CA GLN A 46 13.68 -13.39 12.26
C GLN A 46 12.21 -13.26 12.69
N ASP A 47 11.81 -14.00 13.72
CA ASP A 47 10.40 -14.18 14.14
C ASP A 47 9.62 -12.87 14.36
N HIS A 48 10.30 -11.75 14.67
CA HIS A 48 9.70 -10.44 14.94
C HIS A 48 9.89 -9.41 13.82
N GLN A 49 10.58 -9.76 12.74
CA GLN A 49 10.81 -8.85 11.62
C GLN A 49 9.63 -8.88 10.64
N ARG A 50 9.34 -7.73 10.04
CA ARG A 50 8.18 -7.57 9.17
C ARG A 50 8.27 -8.44 7.92
N THR A 51 7.11 -8.93 7.51
CA THR A 51 6.88 -9.58 6.22
C THR A 51 6.05 -8.64 5.34
N ARG A 52 5.92 -8.95 4.05
CA ARG A 52 5.01 -8.22 3.17
C ARG A 52 3.54 -8.32 3.63
N LEU A 53 3.19 -9.41 4.32
CA LEU A 53 1.83 -9.54 4.87
C LEU A 53 1.60 -8.52 5.98
N THR A 54 2.54 -8.37 6.92
CA THR A 54 2.41 -7.38 8.00
C THR A 54 2.45 -5.96 7.44
N HIS A 55 3.28 -5.70 6.42
CA HIS A 55 3.29 -4.43 5.68
C HIS A 55 1.92 -4.13 5.07
N ALA A 56 1.35 -5.07 4.30
CA ALA A 56 0.03 -4.88 3.68
C ALA A 56 -1.09 -4.61 4.70
N LEU A 57 -1.04 -5.26 5.88
CA LEU A 57 -2.00 -5.00 6.96
C LEU A 57 -1.83 -3.60 7.56
N GLU A 58 -0.60 -3.14 7.73
CA GLU A 58 -0.30 -1.79 8.20
C GLU A 58 -0.73 -0.72 7.18
N VAL A 59 -0.45 -0.92 5.88
CA VAL A 59 -0.92 -0.06 4.80
C VAL A 59 -2.45 0.00 4.79
N ALA A 60 -3.14 -1.14 4.94
CA ALA A 60 -4.59 -1.19 5.02
C ALA A 60 -5.12 -0.40 6.23
N GLN A 61 -4.46 -0.48 7.39
CA GLN A 61 -4.83 0.30 8.58
C GLN A 61 -4.68 1.80 8.35
N VAL A 62 -3.54 2.25 7.82
CA VAL A 62 -3.28 3.67 7.52
C VAL A 62 -4.27 4.20 6.48
N ALA A 63 -4.41 3.49 5.36
CA ALA A 63 -5.26 3.88 4.25
C ALA A 63 -6.74 3.97 4.67
N THR A 64 -7.25 2.97 5.39
CA THR A 64 -8.66 3.00 5.85
C THR A 64 -8.90 4.06 6.92
N SER A 65 -7.89 4.43 7.73
CA SER A 65 -7.98 5.56 8.66
C SER A 65 -8.16 6.88 7.92
N VAL A 66 -7.35 7.12 6.89
CA VAL A 66 -7.44 8.33 6.04
C VAL A 66 -8.76 8.34 5.26
N ALA A 67 -9.10 7.25 4.58
CA ALA A 67 -10.32 7.12 3.80
C ALA A 67 -11.59 7.34 4.64
N ARG A 68 -11.61 6.87 5.90
CA ARG A 68 -12.72 7.09 6.81
C ARG A 68 -12.91 8.56 7.16
N ALA A 69 -11.82 9.25 7.48
CA ALA A 69 -11.87 10.68 7.78
C ALA A 69 -12.32 11.53 6.58
N LEU A 70 -12.02 11.05 5.36
CA LEU A 70 -12.37 11.71 4.10
C LEU A 70 -13.70 11.21 3.48
N ALA A 71 -14.43 10.33 4.17
CA ALA A 71 -15.68 9.73 3.70
C ALA A 71 -15.57 9.01 2.33
N LEU A 72 -14.42 8.40 2.05
CA LEU A 72 -14.17 7.60 0.85
C LEU A 72 -14.67 6.15 1.01
N ASN A 73 -14.64 5.37 -0.07
CA ASN A 73 -15.06 3.98 -0.07
C ASN A 73 -14.05 3.06 0.63
N LEU A 74 -14.34 2.75 1.90
CA LEU A 74 -13.47 1.92 2.74
C LEU A 74 -13.19 0.53 2.15
N ALA A 75 -14.17 -0.11 1.52
CA ALA A 75 -14.01 -1.45 0.97
C ALA A 75 -13.06 -1.46 -0.25
N LEU A 76 -13.14 -0.43 -1.10
CA LEU A 76 -12.21 -0.25 -2.21
C LEU A 76 -10.79 0.04 -1.70
N THR A 77 -10.64 0.99 -0.77
CA THR A 77 -9.35 1.32 -0.15
C THR A 77 -8.70 0.08 0.47
N GLU A 78 -9.44 -0.69 1.25
CA GLU A 78 -8.94 -1.90 1.92
C GLU A 78 -8.58 -3.00 0.90
N ALA A 79 -9.41 -3.21 -0.13
CA ALA A 79 -9.13 -4.18 -1.17
C ALA A 79 -7.83 -3.85 -1.92
N ILE A 80 -7.63 -2.58 -2.31
CA ILE A 80 -6.40 -2.12 -2.97
C ILE A 80 -5.20 -2.32 -2.04
N ALA A 81 -5.29 -1.86 -0.78
CA ALA A 81 -4.20 -1.96 0.18
C ALA A 81 -3.79 -3.41 0.49
N LEU A 82 -4.71 -4.35 0.58
CA LEU A 82 -4.37 -5.77 0.79
C LEU A 82 -3.80 -6.41 -0.49
N GLY A 83 -4.19 -5.91 -1.66
CA GLY A 83 -3.81 -6.45 -2.95
C GLY A 83 -2.47 -5.92 -3.50
N HIS A 84 -2.03 -4.73 -3.08
CA HIS A 84 -0.93 -3.98 -3.74
C HIS A 84 0.35 -4.81 -3.91
N ASP A 85 0.71 -5.57 -2.88
CA ASP A 85 1.95 -6.32 -2.79
C ASP A 85 1.87 -7.77 -3.32
N CYS A 86 0.68 -8.20 -3.76
CA CYS A 86 0.44 -9.59 -4.18
C CYS A 86 1.35 -10.02 -5.34
N GLY A 87 1.78 -9.08 -6.19
CA GLY A 87 2.62 -9.34 -7.35
C GLY A 87 4.11 -9.53 -7.08
N HIS A 88 4.61 -9.30 -5.86
CA HIS A 88 6.05 -9.41 -5.60
C HIS A 88 6.62 -10.79 -5.87
N GLY A 89 7.80 -10.86 -6.49
CA GLY A 89 8.58 -12.09 -6.56
C GLY A 89 9.27 -12.44 -5.23
N PRO A 90 10.00 -13.57 -5.18
CA PRO A 90 10.82 -13.95 -4.03
C PRO A 90 11.94 -12.93 -3.75
N GLY A 91 12.10 -12.47 -2.50
CA GLY A 91 13.12 -11.47 -2.15
C GLY A 91 12.70 -10.01 -2.37
N GLY A 92 11.40 -9.73 -2.56
CA GLY A 92 10.87 -8.38 -2.64
C GLY A 92 11.34 -7.63 -3.90
N HIS A 93 11.76 -6.38 -3.77
CA HIS A 93 12.24 -5.57 -4.90
C HIS A 93 13.45 -6.17 -5.63
N ALA A 94 14.30 -6.95 -4.95
CA ALA A 94 15.43 -7.63 -5.61
C ALA A 94 14.96 -8.61 -6.69
N SER A 95 13.73 -9.13 -6.59
CA SER A 95 13.14 -9.96 -7.65
C SER A 95 12.83 -9.18 -8.92
N GLU A 96 12.59 -7.88 -8.83
CA GLU A 96 12.28 -7.04 -9.99
C GLU A 96 13.48 -6.91 -10.90
N ASP A 97 14.64 -6.58 -10.35
CA ASP A 97 15.90 -6.54 -11.09
C ASP A 97 16.27 -7.93 -11.63
N ALA A 98 16.11 -8.97 -10.81
CA ALA A 98 16.50 -10.33 -11.17
C ALA A 98 15.61 -10.93 -12.27
N LEU A 99 14.30 -10.62 -12.28
CA LEU A 99 13.33 -11.19 -13.23
C LEU A 99 13.10 -10.30 -14.46
N SER A 100 13.41 -9.00 -14.39
CA SER A 100 13.21 -8.06 -15.50
C SER A 100 13.84 -8.50 -16.83
N PRO A 101 15.08 -9.05 -16.87
CA PRO A 101 15.67 -9.54 -18.12
C PRO A 101 14.90 -10.68 -18.79
N PHE A 102 14.01 -11.37 -18.05
CA PHE A 102 13.25 -12.54 -18.52
C PHE A 102 11.79 -12.21 -18.85
N VAL A 103 11.34 -10.98 -18.60
CA VAL A 103 10.00 -10.51 -18.92
C VAL A 103 10.13 -9.41 -19.98
N PRO A 104 9.54 -9.55 -21.19
CA PRO A 104 9.77 -8.61 -22.29
C PRO A 104 9.55 -7.13 -21.95
N GLN A 105 8.59 -6.83 -21.07
CA GLN A 105 8.24 -5.48 -20.61
C GLN A 105 8.91 -5.09 -19.28
N GLY A 106 9.82 -5.91 -18.76
CA GLY A 106 10.32 -5.83 -17.38
C GLY A 106 9.37 -6.49 -16.37
N PHE A 107 9.88 -6.75 -15.18
CA PHE A 107 9.10 -7.27 -14.06
C PHE A 107 8.93 -6.16 -13.02
N ASP A 108 7.69 -5.68 -12.89
CA ASP A 108 7.26 -4.68 -11.90
C ASP A 108 6.18 -5.33 -11.05
N HIS A 109 6.32 -5.33 -9.72
CA HIS A 109 5.39 -6.05 -8.84
C HIS A 109 3.97 -5.51 -8.91
N ALA A 110 3.78 -4.21 -9.13
CA ALA A 110 2.48 -3.57 -9.14
C ALA A 110 1.72 -3.95 -10.42
N VAL A 111 2.40 -3.85 -11.57
CA VAL A 111 1.87 -4.28 -12.87
C VAL A 111 1.63 -5.78 -12.89
N TRP A 112 2.62 -6.58 -12.46
CA TRP A 112 2.49 -8.04 -12.42
C TRP A 112 1.42 -8.50 -11.44
N GLY A 113 1.25 -7.78 -10.32
CA GLY A 113 0.20 -8.01 -9.33
C GLY A 113 -1.19 -7.88 -9.95
N ALA A 114 -1.46 -6.74 -10.59
CA ALA A 114 -2.74 -6.44 -11.19
C ALA A 114 -3.03 -7.27 -12.45
N ASP A 115 -2.04 -7.41 -13.35
CA ASP A 115 -2.26 -7.88 -14.72
C ASP A 115 -1.96 -9.37 -14.92
N VAL A 116 -1.38 -10.03 -13.92
CA VAL A 116 -1.08 -11.47 -13.98
C VAL A 116 -1.56 -12.17 -12.72
N THR A 117 -1.11 -11.73 -11.55
CA THR A 117 -1.28 -12.47 -10.30
C THR A 117 -2.73 -12.50 -9.82
N LEU A 118 -3.44 -11.37 -9.92
CA LEU A 118 -4.80 -11.22 -9.40
C LEU A 118 -5.89 -11.35 -10.47
N VAL A 119 -5.53 -11.42 -11.76
CA VAL A 119 -6.48 -11.61 -12.88
C VAL A 119 -7.44 -12.78 -12.65
N PRO A 120 -7.00 -13.97 -12.18
CA PRO A 120 -7.91 -15.09 -11.94
C PRO A 120 -9.01 -14.82 -10.91
N LEU A 121 -8.87 -13.79 -10.06
CA LEU A 121 -9.87 -13.42 -9.06
C LEU A 121 -11.02 -12.59 -9.65
N ASN A 122 -10.95 -12.17 -10.92
CA ASN A 122 -11.97 -11.35 -11.59
C ASN A 122 -12.34 -10.10 -10.77
N LEU A 123 -11.36 -9.40 -10.21
CA LEU A 123 -11.55 -8.19 -9.40
C LEU A 123 -12.14 -7.03 -10.22
N CYS A 124 -12.63 -6.01 -9.53
CA CYS A 124 -13.07 -4.78 -10.19
C CYS A 124 -11.90 -4.01 -10.81
N VAL A 125 -12.15 -3.31 -11.91
CA VAL A 125 -11.18 -2.49 -12.63
C VAL A 125 -10.61 -1.40 -11.73
N GLU A 126 -11.44 -0.80 -10.87
CA GLU A 126 -11.03 0.21 -9.90
C GLU A 126 -10.04 -0.36 -8.88
N THR A 127 -10.29 -1.59 -8.41
CA THR A 127 -9.39 -2.29 -7.49
C THR A 127 -8.06 -2.63 -8.18
N LEU A 128 -8.12 -3.17 -9.40
CA LEU A 128 -6.92 -3.53 -10.17
C LEU A 128 -6.10 -2.30 -10.57
N ASP A 129 -6.75 -1.19 -10.88
CA ASP A 129 -6.08 0.07 -11.17
C ASP A 129 -5.33 0.63 -9.95
N GLY A 130 -5.99 0.67 -8.78
CA GLY A 130 -5.34 1.03 -7.54
C GLY A 130 -4.11 0.18 -7.25
N ILE A 131 -4.21 -1.14 -7.45
CA ILE A 131 -3.08 -2.08 -7.27
C ILE A 131 -1.97 -1.82 -8.29
N ARG A 132 -2.31 -1.60 -9.57
CA ARG A 132 -1.33 -1.38 -10.64
C ARG A 132 -0.52 -0.08 -10.47
N ASN A 133 -1.13 0.91 -9.84
CA ASN A 133 -0.65 2.29 -9.83
C ASN A 133 -0.36 2.83 -8.41
N HIS A 134 -0.38 1.98 -7.38
CA HIS A 134 -0.10 2.42 -6.01
C HIS A 134 1.35 2.91 -5.82
N SER A 135 2.32 2.33 -6.51
CA SER A 135 3.73 2.70 -6.35
C SER A 135 3.98 4.13 -6.86
N TRP A 136 4.80 4.90 -6.15
CA TRP A 136 5.06 6.31 -6.46
C TRP A 136 5.72 6.56 -7.82
N SER A 137 6.33 5.53 -8.41
CA SER A 137 6.95 5.58 -9.74
C SER A 137 5.94 5.43 -10.87
N ARG A 138 4.68 5.16 -10.54
CA ARG A 138 3.58 4.90 -11.47
C ARG A 138 2.71 6.15 -11.64
N PRO A 139 1.87 6.21 -12.70
CA PRO A 139 0.85 7.24 -12.82
C PRO A 139 -0.09 7.26 -11.61
N ALA A 140 -0.75 8.39 -11.37
CA ALA A 140 -1.75 8.48 -10.30
C ALA A 140 -2.88 7.44 -10.51
N PRO A 141 -3.32 6.73 -9.47
CA PRO A 141 -4.50 5.87 -9.52
C PRO A 141 -5.76 6.62 -9.96
N MET A 142 -6.69 5.92 -10.59
CA MET A 142 -7.92 6.49 -11.14
C MET A 142 -8.92 6.96 -10.07
N THR A 143 -8.78 6.47 -8.84
CA THR A 143 -9.69 6.76 -7.72
C THR A 143 -8.98 7.45 -6.57
N PRO A 144 -9.66 8.34 -5.83
CA PRO A 144 -9.13 8.91 -4.59
C PRO A 144 -8.73 7.83 -3.58
N GLU A 145 -9.44 6.70 -3.54
CA GLU A 145 -9.10 5.55 -2.70
C GLU A 145 -7.74 4.96 -3.08
N GLY A 146 -7.45 4.82 -4.38
CA GLY A 146 -6.15 4.38 -4.87
C GLY A 146 -5.03 5.38 -4.53
N GLU A 147 -5.27 6.68 -4.71
CA GLU A 147 -4.31 7.72 -4.32
C GLU A 147 -4.02 7.69 -2.81
N VAL A 148 -5.04 7.46 -1.97
CA VAL A 148 -4.85 7.28 -0.52
C VAL A 148 -3.98 6.06 -0.23
N VAL A 149 -4.18 4.93 -0.92
CA VAL A 149 -3.32 3.76 -0.74
C VAL A 149 -1.88 4.03 -1.17
N SER A 150 -1.66 4.76 -2.26
CA SER A 150 -0.31 5.14 -2.72
C SER A 150 0.46 5.91 -1.64
N TRP A 151 -0.18 6.88 -1.00
CA TRP A 151 0.43 7.59 0.13
C TRP A 151 0.58 6.71 1.37
N ALA A 152 -0.42 5.89 1.70
CA ALA A 152 -0.38 5.01 2.86
C ALA A 152 0.76 3.98 2.78
N ASP A 153 1.01 3.44 1.58
CA ASP A 153 2.13 2.54 1.31
C ASP A 153 3.46 3.21 1.61
N ARG A 154 3.67 4.42 1.07
CA ARG A 154 4.88 5.21 1.34
C ARG A 154 5.04 5.57 2.81
N ILE A 155 3.95 5.93 3.49
CA ILE A 155 3.96 6.25 4.94
C ILE A 155 4.38 5.02 5.75
N ALA A 156 3.77 3.86 5.49
CA ALA A 156 4.10 2.63 6.18
C ALA A 156 5.56 2.23 5.93
N TYR A 157 5.99 2.30 4.66
CA TYR A 157 7.37 2.01 4.25
C TYR A 157 8.38 2.83 5.06
N VAL A 158 8.30 4.16 5.05
CA VAL A 158 9.33 4.98 5.73
C VAL A 158 9.28 4.88 7.25
N CYS A 159 8.08 4.75 7.85
CA CYS A 159 7.95 4.68 9.30
C CYS A 159 8.49 3.34 9.84
N HIS A 160 8.28 2.26 9.09
CA HIS A 160 8.60 0.91 9.55
C HIS A 160 10.01 0.50 9.18
N ASP A 161 10.48 0.87 7.99
CA ASP A 161 11.86 0.61 7.59
C ASP A 161 12.85 1.32 8.52
N PHE A 162 12.52 2.55 8.94
CA PHE A 162 13.33 3.26 9.94
C PHE A 162 13.31 2.55 11.30
N GLU A 163 12.15 2.11 11.77
CA GLU A 163 12.02 1.39 13.04
C GLU A 163 12.77 0.06 13.02
N ASP A 164 12.66 -0.72 11.94
CA ASP A 164 13.34 -2.00 11.80
C ASP A 164 14.86 -1.80 11.64
N ALA A 165 15.30 -0.77 10.91
CA ALA A 165 16.71 -0.43 10.78
C ALA A 165 17.31 0.05 12.11
N ALA A 166 16.55 0.82 12.91
CA ALA A 166 16.96 1.24 14.24
C ALA A 166 17.04 0.07 15.22
N ALA A 167 16.05 -0.84 15.19
CA ALA A 167 16.04 -2.05 16.00
C ALA A 167 17.19 -3.00 15.63
N ALA A 168 17.58 -3.06 14.36
CA ALA A 168 18.72 -3.82 13.88
C ALA A 168 20.08 -3.13 14.17
N GLY A 169 20.08 -1.91 14.73
CA GLY A 169 21.30 -1.14 14.99
C GLY A 169 22.00 -0.62 13.73
N ILE A 170 21.31 -0.61 12.59
CA ILE A 170 21.82 -0.08 11.32
C ILE A 170 21.82 1.45 11.35
N VAL A 171 20.78 2.04 11.97
CA VAL A 171 20.66 3.48 12.16
C VAL A 171 20.33 3.85 13.60
N THR A 172 20.48 5.12 13.94
CA THR A 172 20.10 5.71 15.24
C THR A 172 19.10 6.85 15.04
N ILE A 173 18.34 7.18 16.07
CA ILE A 173 17.37 8.30 16.05
C ILE A 173 18.05 9.63 15.71
N ASP A 174 19.31 9.80 16.10
CA ASP A 174 20.08 11.01 15.83
C ASP A 174 20.45 11.16 14.34
N GLN A 175 20.37 10.08 13.56
CA GLN A 175 20.57 10.09 12.11
C GLN A 175 19.30 10.46 11.31
N LEU A 176 18.12 10.54 11.95
CA LEU A 176 16.97 11.16 11.29
C LEU A 176 17.26 12.64 11.00
N PRO A 177 16.86 13.18 9.85
CA PRO A 177 16.96 14.62 9.61
C PRO A 177 16.20 15.40 10.70
N GLU A 178 16.77 16.51 11.15
CA GLU A 178 16.16 17.34 12.21
C GLU A 178 14.75 17.79 11.87
N GLN A 179 14.50 18.08 10.59
CA GLN A 179 13.18 18.42 10.07
C GLN A 179 12.18 17.28 10.28
N VAL A 180 12.57 16.02 10.03
CA VAL A 180 11.71 14.85 10.24
C VAL A 180 11.41 14.67 11.73
N ARG A 181 12.43 14.79 12.60
CA ARG A 181 12.23 14.71 14.06
C ARG A 181 11.29 15.78 14.58
N THR A 182 11.44 17.02 14.11
CA THR A 182 10.64 18.16 14.55
C THR A 182 9.20 18.06 14.06
N LEU A 183 9.00 17.71 12.80
CA LEU A 183 7.66 17.69 12.18
C LEU A 183 6.89 16.40 12.50
N CYS A 184 7.57 15.26 12.52
CA CYS A 184 6.95 13.94 12.59
C CYS A 184 7.25 13.20 13.90
N GLY A 185 8.23 13.65 14.68
CA GLY A 185 8.65 12.98 15.90
C GLY A 185 9.64 11.84 15.64
N THR A 186 10.01 11.16 16.72
CA THR A 186 11.02 10.09 16.74
C THR A 186 10.42 8.71 16.94
N ALA A 187 9.16 8.63 17.38
CA ALA A 187 8.44 7.38 17.53
C ALA A 187 7.48 7.14 16.36
N ARG A 188 7.35 5.88 15.94
CA ARG A 188 6.44 5.44 14.86
C ARG A 188 5.04 6.01 15.00
N SER A 189 4.45 5.96 16.19
CA SER A 189 3.09 6.47 16.43
C SER A 189 2.96 7.98 16.23
N GLN A 190 4.03 8.75 16.47
CA GLN A 190 4.07 10.19 16.19
C GLN A 190 4.15 10.45 14.70
N GLN A 191 5.01 9.69 14.00
CA GLN A 191 5.21 9.81 12.55
C GLN A 191 3.93 9.48 11.79
N LEU A 192 3.32 8.32 12.09
CA LEU A 192 2.04 7.92 11.51
C LEU A 192 0.95 8.98 11.75
N ARG A 193 0.84 9.50 12.98
CA ARG A 193 -0.12 10.56 13.32
C ARG A 193 0.13 11.81 12.49
N SER A 194 1.38 12.25 12.38
CA SER A 194 1.77 13.45 11.62
C SER A 194 1.36 13.31 10.15
N PHE A 195 1.76 12.24 9.49
CA PHE A 195 1.48 12.02 8.07
C PHE A 195 -0.02 11.84 7.79
N ILE A 196 -0.73 11.04 8.60
CA ILE A 196 -2.18 10.84 8.46
C ILE A 196 -2.93 12.17 8.64
N SER A 197 -2.59 12.95 9.67
CA SER A 197 -3.26 14.22 9.94
C SER A 197 -2.97 15.25 8.84
N SER A 198 -1.73 15.27 8.33
CA SER A 198 -1.33 16.13 7.22
C SER A 198 -2.10 15.81 5.94
N MET A 199 -2.25 14.51 5.61
CA MET A 199 -3.04 14.10 4.45
C MET A 199 -4.49 14.54 4.55
N ILE A 200 -5.13 14.29 5.70
CA ILE A 200 -6.53 14.64 5.93
C ILE A 200 -6.70 16.16 5.83
N THR A 201 -5.82 16.94 6.45
CA THR A 201 -5.89 18.41 6.44
C THR A 201 -5.66 18.99 5.04
N ALA A 202 -4.66 18.48 4.31
CA ALA A 202 -4.39 18.92 2.94
C ALA A 202 -5.55 18.58 2.01
N THR A 203 -6.11 17.38 2.12
CA THR A 203 -7.24 16.97 1.29
C THR A 203 -8.50 17.77 1.61
N ALA A 204 -8.80 17.98 2.90
CA ALA A 204 -9.98 18.75 3.32
C ALA A 204 -9.92 20.22 2.88
N SER A 205 -8.73 20.81 2.78
CA SER A 205 -8.54 22.20 2.35
C SER A 205 -8.50 22.39 0.83
N THR A 206 -8.00 21.40 0.09
CA THR A 206 -7.80 21.51 -1.37
C THR A 206 -8.85 20.78 -2.21
N GLY A 207 -9.57 19.83 -1.61
CA GLY A 207 -10.49 18.94 -2.33
C GLY A 207 -9.79 17.88 -3.19
N ARG A 208 -8.46 17.70 -3.04
CA ARG A 208 -7.66 16.71 -3.79
C ARG A 208 -6.81 15.89 -2.83
N ILE A 209 -6.63 14.59 -3.09
CA ILE A 209 -5.77 13.75 -2.25
C ILE A 209 -4.34 14.31 -2.30
N GLY A 210 -3.76 14.53 -1.13
CA GLY A 210 -2.40 15.06 -1.01
C GLY A 210 -1.98 15.18 0.44
N MET A 211 -0.75 15.63 0.65
CA MET A 211 -0.12 15.87 1.95
C MET A 211 0.33 17.34 2.02
N GLN A 212 0.37 17.94 3.22
CA GLN A 212 0.89 19.30 3.34
C GLN A 212 2.38 19.33 2.96
N PRO A 213 2.87 20.41 2.30
CA PRO A 213 4.22 20.44 1.73
C PRO A 213 5.33 20.05 2.72
N ALA A 214 5.28 20.58 3.94
CA ALA A 214 6.30 20.30 4.95
C ALA A 214 6.42 18.82 5.32
N GLN A 215 5.29 18.08 5.38
CA GLN A 215 5.30 16.64 5.63
C GLN A 215 5.62 15.85 4.35
N ALA A 216 5.20 16.33 3.18
CA ALA A 216 5.59 15.71 1.91
C ALA A 216 7.12 15.74 1.72
N ASP A 217 7.77 16.85 2.07
CA ASP A 217 9.23 16.99 2.07
C ASP A 217 9.89 16.09 3.13
N ALA A 218 9.26 15.93 4.31
CA ALA A 218 9.75 15.03 5.36
C ALA A 218 9.61 13.53 5.00
N LEU A 219 8.74 13.21 4.03
CA LEU A 219 8.53 11.87 3.48
C LEU A 219 9.45 11.59 2.27
N ALA A 220 10.17 12.61 1.79
CA ALA A 220 10.99 12.60 0.58
C ALA A 220 12.27 11.77 0.68
#